data_AF-A0A946C1Q9-F1
#
_entry.id   AF-A0A946C1Q9-F1
#
_cell.length_a   1.000
_cell.length_b   1.000
_cell.length_c   1.000
_cell.angle_alpha   90.00
_cell.angle_beta   90.00
_cell.angle_gamma   90.00
#
_symmetry.space_group_name_H-M   'P 1'
#
loop_
_entity.id
_entity.type
_entity.pdbx_description
1 polymer ?
#
loop_
_entity_poly.entity_id
_entity_poly.type
_entity_poly.pdbx_seq_one_letter_code
_entity_poly.pdbx_strand_id
1 'polypeptide(L)'
;MHNKYKKLFLLKQNLVFLNHGSFGACPKSVFKSYHNWQLKLENQPVAFLDQARDFNKHMKTPRTFLAKELKVKSNDLVGVTNATAGLNAVAQSILLKKGDEILISDHEYGALEKTWDYVAKKNKAKVIEVKVPLPLNSEDEFVEAFKNNMTKKTKILFISHITSPTALVFPLKKLIKEANKRGIISIIDGAHAPGLIKLNITSLNVDYYSGNCHKWMMAPKGSAFLWANKNKKNILEPLVISHGWLPNNYKKLQKGEFTETRFIDSFEVQGTKDPSAWLTIPDAIKFINDKKYSNAFKESSKLAYETALTISNLTKIPLLANREFLAPQMISIPIPKCNVDHVKTQLLKKFNIEIPVIKWKNRCFVRISIQIYNSKSELIKLTQALKKIFKL
;
A
#
# COMPACT_ATOMS: atom_id res chain seq x y z
N MET A 1 -31.95 -1.74 -3.93
CA MET A 1 -31.82 -1.14 -2.58
C MET A 1 -30.49 -0.41 -2.47
N HIS A 2 -30.51 0.84 -1.97
CA HIS A 2 -29.28 1.58 -1.70
C HIS A 2 -28.50 0.94 -0.55
N ASN A 3 -27.19 0.78 -0.70
CA ASN A 3 -26.34 0.25 0.36
C ASN A 3 -26.33 1.24 1.55
N LYS A 4 -26.78 0.76 2.72
CA LYS A 4 -26.91 1.56 3.96
C LYS A 4 -25.59 2.14 4.47
N TYR A 5 -24.44 1.59 4.08
CA TYR A 5 -23.11 2.06 4.47
C TYR A 5 -22.58 3.18 3.57
N LYS A 6 -23.15 3.41 2.37
CA LYS A 6 -22.72 4.51 1.48
C LYS A 6 -22.84 5.88 2.15
N LYS A 7 -23.83 6.07 3.04
CA LYS A 7 -24.02 7.31 3.82
C LYS A 7 -22.88 7.63 4.79
N LEU A 8 -22.04 6.64 5.14
CA LEU A 8 -20.87 6.82 5.98
C LEU A 8 -19.72 7.53 5.24
N PHE A 9 -19.81 7.68 3.92
CA PHE A 9 -18.76 8.25 3.07
C PHE A 9 -19.25 9.50 2.35
N LEU A 10 -18.31 10.33 1.88
CA LEU A 10 -18.56 11.55 1.10
C LEU A 10 -18.60 11.31 -0.42
N LEU A 11 -18.76 10.04 -0.85
CA LEU A 11 -18.78 9.68 -2.27
C LEU A 11 -20.05 10.21 -2.96
N LYS A 12 -19.92 10.59 -4.24
CA LYS A 12 -21.04 11.01 -5.10
C LYS A 12 -22.09 9.90 -5.18
N GLN A 13 -23.34 10.21 -4.82
CA GLN A 13 -24.39 9.18 -4.66
C GLN A 13 -24.71 8.44 -5.97
N ASN A 14 -24.75 9.16 -7.09
CA ASN A 14 -25.12 8.59 -8.39
C ASN A 14 -23.96 7.84 -9.08
N LEU A 15 -22.73 7.93 -8.56
CA LEU A 15 -21.55 7.26 -9.11
C LEU A 15 -21.40 5.85 -8.54
N VAL A 16 -21.14 4.89 -9.42
CA VAL A 16 -20.70 3.54 -9.03
C VAL A 16 -19.19 3.57 -8.90
N PHE A 17 -18.71 3.77 -7.67
CA PHE A 17 -17.28 3.92 -7.37
C PHE A 17 -16.66 2.57 -7.01
N LEU A 18 -15.88 1.99 -7.93
CA LEU A 18 -15.23 0.68 -7.82
C LEU A 18 -13.69 0.80 -7.82
N ASN A 19 -13.18 1.96 -7.41
CA ASN A 19 -11.75 2.29 -7.43
C ASN A 19 -11.20 2.65 -6.04
N HIS A 20 -11.67 1.97 -4.97
CA HIS A 20 -11.17 2.21 -3.61
C HIS A 20 -9.65 2.05 -3.50
N GLY A 21 -9.07 1.09 -4.24
CA GLY A 21 -7.66 0.73 -4.15
C GLY A 21 -6.70 1.84 -4.59
N SER A 22 -7.12 2.79 -5.43
CA SER A 22 -6.22 3.85 -5.91
C SER A 22 -5.93 4.88 -4.82
N PHE A 23 -6.96 5.54 -4.28
CA PHE A 23 -6.81 6.66 -3.34
C PHE A 23 -7.59 6.49 -2.03
N GLY A 24 -8.32 5.38 -1.87
CA GLY A 24 -9.24 5.16 -0.75
C GLY A 24 -10.42 6.13 -0.71
N ALA A 25 -11.29 5.91 0.27
CA ALA A 25 -12.37 6.82 0.64
C ALA A 25 -12.44 6.91 2.16
N CYS A 26 -12.35 8.13 2.70
CA CYS A 26 -12.35 8.36 4.14
C CYS A 26 -13.79 8.41 4.67
N PRO A 27 -14.15 7.66 5.72
CA PRO A 27 -15.44 7.77 6.38
C PRO A 27 -15.64 9.16 6.95
N LYS A 28 -16.88 9.66 6.96
CA LYS A 28 -17.26 10.96 7.50
C LYS A 28 -16.81 11.17 8.94
N SER A 29 -16.84 10.11 9.77
CA SER A 29 -16.39 10.18 11.16
C SER A 29 -14.89 10.44 11.28
N VAL A 30 -14.08 9.75 10.46
CA VAL A 30 -12.62 9.94 10.41
C VAL A 30 -12.28 11.28 9.78
N PHE A 31 -13.02 11.69 8.74
CA PHE A 31 -12.85 13.01 8.12
C PHE A 31 -13.24 14.16 9.07
N LYS A 32 -14.23 13.98 9.93
CA LYS A 32 -14.53 14.93 11.01
C LYS A 32 -13.37 15.05 12.00
N SER A 33 -12.75 13.93 12.38
CA SER A 33 -11.53 13.93 13.21
C SER A 33 -10.39 14.68 12.53
N TYR A 34 -10.20 14.48 11.22
CA TYR A 34 -9.21 15.21 10.43
C TYR A 34 -9.41 16.74 10.51
N HIS A 35 -10.63 17.22 10.28
CA HIS A 35 -10.94 18.64 10.43
C HIS A 35 -10.72 19.17 11.85
N ASN A 36 -11.07 18.38 12.88
CA ASN A 36 -10.85 18.79 14.26
C ASN A 36 -9.35 18.96 14.58
N TRP A 37 -8.48 18.11 14.02
CA TRP A 37 -7.03 18.27 14.15
C TRP A 37 -6.52 19.53 13.47
N GLN A 38 -7.06 19.87 12.30
CA GLN A 38 -6.70 21.11 11.60
C GLN A 38 -7.17 22.35 12.38
N LEU A 39 -8.39 22.34 12.90
CA LEU A 39 -8.88 23.42 13.77
C LEU A 39 -8.02 23.57 15.02
N LYS A 40 -7.60 22.45 15.63
CA LYS A 40 -6.70 22.47 16.79
C LYS A 40 -5.32 23.03 16.44
N LEU A 41 -4.78 22.69 15.27
CA LEU A 41 -3.52 23.23 14.78
C LEU A 41 -3.62 24.75 14.67
N GLU A 42 -4.63 25.27 13.98
CA GLU A 42 -4.80 26.71 13.75
C GLU A 42 -5.11 27.50 15.03
N ASN A 43 -5.72 26.84 16.03
CA ASN A 43 -6.02 27.50 17.31
C ASN A 43 -4.74 27.89 18.10
N GLN A 44 -3.64 27.14 17.97
CA GLN A 44 -2.34 27.53 18.55
C GLN A 44 -1.16 26.90 17.78
N PRO A 45 -0.78 27.41 16.59
CA PRO A 45 0.10 26.71 15.66
C PRO A 45 1.50 26.40 16.22
N VAL A 46 2.11 27.35 16.93
CA VAL A 46 3.43 27.18 17.53
C VAL A 46 3.41 26.04 18.55
N ALA A 47 2.42 26.01 19.44
CA ALA A 47 2.30 24.95 20.44
C ALA A 47 2.17 23.57 19.82
N PHE A 48 1.36 23.51 18.76
CA PHE A 48 1.01 22.28 18.07
C PHE A 48 2.20 21.67 17.33
N LEU A 49 3.06 22.51 16.76
CA LEU A 49 4.18 22.10 15.90
C LEU A 49 5.55 22.12 16.61
N ASP A 50 5.64 22.74 17.78
CA ASP A 50 6.86 22.77 18.59
C ASP A 50 7.12 21.40 19.26
N GLN A 51 8.35 20.89 19.10
CA GLN A 51 8.79 19.57 19.56
C GLN A 51 8.84 19.47 21.09
N ALA A 52 9.17 20.56 21.78
CA ALA A 52 9.19 20.62 23.24
C ALA A 52 7.78 20.76 23.85
N ARG A 53 6.77 21.06 23.02
CA ARG A 53 5.36 21.19 23.41
C ARG A 53 4.53 19.99 22.92
N ASP A 54 3.54 20.22 22.06
CA ASP A 54 2.52 19.21 21.76
C ASP A 54 2.92 18.25 20.63
N PHE A 55 3.83 18.65 19.74
CA PHE A 55 4.12 17.91 18.50
C PHE A 55 4.51 16.46 18.77
N ASN A 56 5.50 16.24 19.63
CA ASN A 56 6.01 14.88 19.92
C ASN A 56 4.94 13.99 20.55
N LYS A 57 4.10 14.55 21.44
CA LYS A 57 2.97 13.83 22.05
C LYS A 57 1.91 13.48 21.00
N HIS A 58 1.60 14.41 20.10
CA HIS A 58 0.65 14.21 19.01
C HIS A 58 1.14 13.14 18.05
N MET A 59 2.40 13.17 17.63
CA MET A 59 2.97 12.19 16.70
C MET A 59 3.16 10.79 17.30
N LYS A 60 3.45 10.68 18.60
CA LYS A 60 3.63 9.39 19.29
C LYS A 60 2.35 8.56 19.39
N THR A 61 1.20 9.21 19.50
CA THR A 61 -0.11 8.54 19.62
C THR A 61 -0.44 7.64 18.41
N PRO A 62 -0.50 8.16 17.16
CA PRO A 62 -0.73 7.34 15.97
C PRO A 62 0.35 6.28 15.76
N ARG A 63 1.64 6.57 16.06
CA ARG A 63 2.71 5.55 16.03
C ARG A 63 2.38 4.36 16.93
N THR A 64 1.94 4.62 18.15
CA THR A 64 1.64 3.58 19.15
C THR A 64 0.43 2.73 18.75
N PHE A 65 -0.65 3.37 18.30
CA PHE A 65 -1.85 2.67 17.83
C PHE A 65 -1.54 1.81 16.59
N LEU A 66 -0.84 2.36 15.61
CA LEU A 66 -0.50 1.64 14.39
C LEU A 66 0.50 0.51 14.66
N ALA A 67 1.49 0.72 15.52
CA ALA A 67 2.44 -0.32 15.90
C ALA A 67 1.75 -1.54 16.53
N LYS A 68 0.76 -1.31 17.40
CA LYS A 68 -0.06 -2.39 17.99
C LYS A 68 -0.88 -3.15 16.94
N GLU A 69 -1.47 -2.43 15.98
CA GLU A 69 -2.23 -3.01 14.87
C GLU A 69 -1.34 -3.89 14.00
N LEU A 70 -0.14 -3.41 13.65
CA LEU A 70 0.82 -4.08 12.76
C LEU A 70 1.73 -5.09 13.46
N LYS A 71 1.59 -5.26 14.78
CA LYS A 71 2.39 -6.13 15.65
C LYS A 71 3.88 -5.80 15.66
N VAL A 72 4.23 -4.52 15.71
CA VAL A 72 5.62 -4.03 15.76
C VAL A 72 5.83 -3.08 16.96
N LYS A 73 7.07 -2.65 17.19
CA LYS A 73 7.38 -1.61 18.18
C LYS A 73 7.17 -0.22 17.59
N SER A 74 6.63 0.70 18.39
CA SER A 74 6.41 2.09 17.96
C SER A 74 7.70 2.83 17.62
N ASN A 75 8.83 2.47 18.25
CA ASN A 75 10.12 3.10 17.98
C ASN A 75 10.76 2.67 16.65
N ASP A 76 10.16 1.70 15.97
CA ASP A 76 10.61 1.15 14.69
C ASP A 76 9.71 1.59 13.53
N LEU A 77 8.77 2.52 13.78
CA LEU A 77 7.75 2.97 12.84
C LEU A 77 7.62 4.49 12.87
N VAL A 78 7.50 5.12 11.69
CA VAL A 78 7.28 6.56 11.53
C VAL A 78 6.18 6.85 10.54
N GLY A 79 5.52 8.01 10.68
CA GLY A 79 4.56 8.51 9.71
C GLY A 79 5.25 9.11 8.49
N VAL A 80 4.77 8.78 7.29
CA VAL A 80 5.21 9.37 6.02
C VAL A 80 4.01 9.77 5.18
N THR A 81 4.20 10.66 4.19
CA THR A 81 3.11 11.19 3.37
C THR A 81 2.40 10.11 2.55
N ASN A 82 3.18 9.16 2.01
CA ASN A 82 2.69 8.02 1.24
C ASN A 82 3.79 6.94 1.17
N ALA A 83 3.40 5.71 0.80
CA ALA A 83 4.33 4.58 0.69
C ALA A 83 5.45 4.86 -0.33
N THR A 84 5.17 5.60 -1.41
CA THR A 84 6.19 5.98 -2.40
C THR A 84 7.32 6.80 -1.76
N ALA A 85 7.00 7.76 -0.89
CA ALA A 85 7.99 8.56 -0.17
C ALA A 85 8.80 7.70 0.82
N GLY A 86 8.12 6.84 1.60
CA GLY A 86 8.78 5.94 2.55
C GLY A 86 9.75 4.96 1.88
N LEU A 87 9.33 4.35 0.77
CA LEU A 87 10.15 3.41 0.00
C LEU A 87 11.29 4.11 -0.75
N ASN A 88 11.09 5.35 -1.21
CA ASN A 88 12.18 6.15 -1.78
C ASN A 88 13.26 6.44 -0.74
N ALA A 89 12.88 6.80 0.49
CA ALA A 89 13.84 7.03 1.56
C ALA A 89 14.69 5.78 1.83
N VAL A 90 14.06 4.59 1.88
CA VAL A 90 14.80 3.32 2.02
C VAL A 90 15.71 3.07 0.82
N ALA A 91 15.19 3.14 -0.40
CA ALA A 91 15.94 2.83 -1.62
C ALA A 91 17.18 3.74 -1.80
N GLN A 92 17.08 5.02 -1.42
CA GLN A 92 18.17 5.98 -1.53
C GLN A 92 19.15 5.94 -0.35
N SER A 93 18.77 5.34 0.78
CA SER A 93 19.65 5.17 1.96
C SER A 93 20.59 3.97 1.85
N ILE A 94 20.24 2.97 1.05
CA ILE A 94 21.05 1.75 0.92
C ILE A 94 22.21 2.02 -0.05
N LEU A 95 23.43 1.84 0.45
CA LEU A 95 24.65 1.96 -0.34
C LEU A 95 24.84 0.73 -1.23
N LEU A 96 24.56 0.90 -2.52
CA LEU A 96 24.83 -0.09 -3.55
C LEU A 96 26.18 0.17 -4.22
N LYS A 97 26.87 -0.91 -4.57
CA LYS A 97 28.12 -0.86 -5.32
C LYS A 97 27.86 -1.16 -6.80
N LYS A 98 28.83 -0.78 -7.64
CA LYS A 98 28.82 -1.11 -9.07
C LYS A 98 28.63 -2.62 -9.26
N GLY A 99 27.62 -2.99 -10.04
CA GLY A 99 27.30 -4.37 -10.36
C GLY A 99 26.46 -5.11 -9.32
N ASP A 100 26.09 -4.50 -8.20
CA ASP A 100 25.08 -5.07 -7.31
C ASP A 100 23.73 -5.20 -8.04
N GLU A 101 22.93 -6.18 -7.62
CA GLU A 101 21.64 -6.50 -8.23
C GLU A 101 20.49 -6.21 -7.27
N ILE A 102 19.46 -5.55 -7.79
CA ILE A 102 18.17 -5.29 -7.16
C ILE A 102 17.15 -6.21 -7.83
N LEU A 103 16.67 -7.20 -7.10
CA LEU A 103 15.68 -8.16 -7.59
C LEU A 103 14.27 -7.60 -7.35
N ILE A 104 13.46 -7.51 -8.40
CA ILE A 104 12.05 -7.06 -8.34
C ILE A 104 11.12 -8.05 -9.05
N SER A 105 9.82 -8.01 -8.78
CA SER A 105 8.84 -8.74 -9.62
C SER A 105 8.49 -7.94 -10.88
N ASP A 106 7.89 -8.60 -11.87
CA ASP A 106 7.31 -7.95 -13.04
C ASP A 106 5.90 -7.36 -12.81
N HIS A 107 5.49 -7.26 -11.55
CA HIS A 107 4.19 -6.78 -11.10
C HIS A 107 4.28 -5.54 -10.20
N GLU A 108 5.44 -4.89 -10.15
CA GLU A 108 5.65 -3.76 -9.26
C GLU A 108 4.86 -2.51 -9.70
N TYR A 109 4.73 -1.57 -8.77
CA TYR A 109 4.10 -0.30 -9.06
C TYR A 109 5.07 0.57 -9.87
N GLY A 110 4.62 1.08 -11.02
CA GLY A 110 5.50 1.81 -11.96
C GLY A 110 6.23 3.03 -11.40
N ALA A 111 5.76 3.64 -10.30
CA ALA A 111 6.54 4.68 -9.63
C ALA A 111 7.76 4.12 -8.89
N LEU A 112 7.66 2.92 -8.29
CA LEU A 112 8.77 2.26 -7.61
C LEU A 112 9.71 1.55 -8.58
N GLU A 113 9.22 1.06 -9.73
CA GLU A 113 10.10 0.64 -10.84
C GLU A 113 11.04 1.79 -11.23
N LYS A 114 10.49 3.00 -11.44
CA LYS A 114 11.27 4.21 -11.72
C LYS A 114 12.24 4.58 -10.59
N THR A 115 11.83 4.41 -9.33
CA THR A 115 12.71 4.62 -8.17
C THR A 115 13.93 3.70 -8.24
N TRP A 116 13.72 2.40 -8.49
CA TRP A 116 14.81 1.43 -8.56
C TRP A 116 15.69 1.63 -9.79
N ASP A 117 15.13 2.01 -10.94
CA ASP A 117 15.89 2.41 -12.12
C ASP A 117 16.80 3.61 -11.82
N TYR A 118 16.27 4.62 -11.14
CA TYR A 118 17.03 5.80 -10.74
C TYR A 118 18.19 5.42 -9.80
N VAL A 119 17.91 4.66 -8.74
CA VAL A 119 18.91 4.19 -7.77
C VAL A 119 19.96 3.30 -8.44
N ALA A 120 19.54 2.40 -9.33
CA ALA A 120 20.44 1.51 -10.04
C ALA A 120 21.40 2.28 -10.94
N LYS A 121 20.89 3.23 -11.74
CA LYS A 121 21.71 4.10 -12.60
C LYS A 121 22.71 4.92 -11.80
N LYS A 122 22.26 5.56 -10.71
CA LYS A 122 23.11 6.37 -9.83
C LYS A 122 24.29 5.58 -9.26
N ASN A 123 24.07 4.31 -8.90
CA ASN A 123 25.06 3.45 -8.26
C ASN A 123 25.77 2.47 -9.22
N LYS A 124 25.48 2.53 -10.53
CA LYS A 124 25.95 1.54 -11.53
C LYS A 124 25.59 0.10 -11.14
N ALA A 125 24.45 -0.09 -10.47
CA ALA A 125 23.84 -1.36 -10.13
C ALA A 125 22.87 -1.81 -11.24
N LYS A 126 22.26 -2.98 -11.11
CA LYS A 126 21.33 -3.55 -12.08
C LYS A 126 20.00 -3.90 -11.44
N VAL A 127 18.90 -3.57 -12.11
CA VAL A 127 17.57 -4.09 -11.77
C VAL A 127 17.39 -5.42 -12.51
N ILE A 128 17.02 -6.46 -11.78
CA ILE A 128 16.71 -7.79 -12.30
C ILE A 128 15.23 -8.03 -12.07
N GLU A 129 14.46 -8.07 -13.15
CA GLU A 129 13.02 -8.35 -13.12
C GLU A 129 12.79 -9.88 -13.12
N VAL A 130 12.09 -10.38 -12.10
CA VAL A 130 11.63 -11.76 -12.01
C VAL A 130 10.23 -11.86 -12.57
N LYS A 131 10.08 -12.69 -13.59
CA LYS A 131 8.76 -13.06 -14.13
C LYS A 131 8.04 -13.96 -13.13
N VAL A 132 6.93 -13.49 -12.59
CA VAL A 132 6.07 -14.30 -11.71
C VAL A 132 5.28 -15.32 -12.55
N PRO A 133 5.28 -16.62 -12.16
CA PRO A 133 4.46 -17.63 -12.83
C PRO A 133 2.97 -17.27 -12.75
N LEU A 134 2.29 -17.31 -13.90
CA LEU A 134 0.85 -17.09 -14.01
C LEU A 134 0.16 -18.28 -14.69
N PRO A 135 -0.99 -18.75 -14.19
CA PRO A 135 -1.67 -18.26 -12.99
C PRO A 135 -0.88 -18.55 -11.70
N LEU A 136 -0.91 -17.63 -10.74
CA LEU A 136 -0.25 -17.80 -9.45
C LEU A 136 -1.07 -18.79 -8.61
N ASN A 137 -0.66 -20.06 -8.65
CA ASN A 137 -1.37 -21.16 -8.00
C ASN A 137 -0.50 -21.97 -7.04
N SER A 138 0.80 -21.68 -6.98
CA SER A 138 1.76 -22.39 -6.14
C SER A 138 2.71 -21.40 -5.47
N GLU A 139 2.77 -21.43 -4.14
CA GLU A 139 3.77 -20.67 -3.38
C GLU A 139 5.18 -21.15 -3.72
N ASP A 140 5.38 -22.46 -3.92
CA ASP A 140 6.71 -23.01 -4.16
C ASP A 140 7.23 -22.63 -5.55
N GLU A 141 6.39 -22.67 -6.59
CA GLU A 141 6.77 -22.18 -7.93
C GLU A 141 7.10 -20.68 -7.90
N PHE A 142 6.32 -19.89 -7.15
CA PHE A 142 6.60 -18.48 -6.93
C PHE A 142 7.97 -18.29 -6.28
N VAL A 143 8.28 -19.00 -5.19
CA VAL A 143 9.57 -18.90 -4.49
C VAL A 143 10.73 -19.35 -5.38
N GLU A 144 10.60 -20.47 -6.11
CA GLU A 144 11.63 -20.96 -7.01
C GLU A 144 11.94 -19.96 -8.14
N ALA A 145 10.93 -19.27 -8.68
CA ALA A 145 11.15 -18.24 -9.70
C ALA A 145 12.10 -17.12 -9.22
N PHE A 146 11.96 -16.68 -7.97
CA PHE A 146 12.89 -15.70 -7.38
C PHE A 146 14.24 -16.32 -7.04
N LYS A 147 14.27 -17.51 -6.44
CA LYS A 147 15.52 -18.21 -6.07
C LYS A 147 16.46 -18.38 -7.25
N ASN A 148 15.92 -18.74 -8.42
CA ASN A 148 16.69 -18.95 -9.64
C ASN A 148 17.35 -17.67 -10.16
N ASN A 149 16.88 -16.50 -9.74
CA ASN A 149 17.44 -15.19 -10.09
C ASN A 149 18.28 -14.57 -8.95
N MET A 150 18.40 -15.23 -7.80
CA MET A 150 19.24 -14.76 -6.69
C MET A 150 20.69 -15.22 -6.88
N THR A 151 21.58 -14.26 -7.14
CA THR A 151 23.02 -14.48 -7.32
C THR A 151 23.82 -13.95 -6.13
N LYS A 152 25.16 -14.13 -6.14
CA LYS A 152 26.07 -13.49 -5.16
C LYS A 152 26.05 -11.95 -5.22
N LYS A 153 25.58 -11.38 -6.34
CA LYS A 153 25.46 -9.93 -6.56
C LYS A 153 24.12 -9.37 -6.09
N THR A 154 23.11 -10.21 -5.87
CA THR A 154 21.82 -9.78 -5.34
C THR A 154 22.00 -9.19 -3.94
N LYS A 155 21.67 -7.90 -3.78
CA LYS A 155 21.72 -7.19 -2.49
C LYS A 155 20.35 -6.82 -1.97
N ILE A 156 19.41 -6.58 -2.87
CA ILE A 156 18.07 -6.14 -2.54
C ILE A 156 17.06 -7.08 -3.17
N LEU A 157 16.05 -7.47 -2.39
CA LEU A 157 14.78 -7.98 -2.85
C LEU A 157 13.73 -6.92 -2.55
N PHE A 158 13.24 -6.26 -3.58
CA PHE A 158 12.07 -5.38 -3.47
C PHE A 158 10.84 -6.07 -4.04
N ILE A 159 9.78 -6.14 -3.25
CA ILE A 159 8.57 -6.85 -3.69
C ILE A 159 7.29 -6.27 -3.08
N SER A 160 6.25 -6.17 -3.90
CA SER A 160 4.91 -5.83 -3.43
C SER A 160 4.28 -6.96 -2.61
N HIS A 161 3.65 -6.64 -1.48
CA HIS A 161 2.81 -7.61 -0.74
C HIS A 161 1.49 -7.84 -1.47
N ILE A 162 0.90 -6.77 -2.00
CA ILE A 162 -0.27 -6.82 -2.87
C ILE A 162 -0.01 -5.92 -4.08
N THR A 163 0.10 -6.53 -5.24
CA THR A 163 0.51 -5.88 -6.49
C THR A 163 -0.53 -4.88 -6.98
N SER A 164 -0.09 -3.72 -7.46
CA SER A 164 -1.01 -2.72 -8.03
C SER A 164 -1.63 -3.17 -9.37
N PRO A 165 -0.86 -3.54 -10.41
CA PRO A 165 -1.45 -3.83 -11.73
C PRO A 165 -2.38 -5.05 -11.72
N THR A 166 -2.03 -6.08 -10.95
CA THR A 166 -2.68 -7.41 -11.00
C THR A 166 -3.44 -7.80 -9.74
N ALA A 167 -3.36 -7.01 -8.66
CA ALA A 167 -4.08 -7.26 -7.40
C ALA A 167 -3.83 -8.65 -6.78
N LEU A 168 -2.67 -9.24 -7.05
CA LEU A 168 -2.22 -10.50 -6.47
C LEU A 168 -1.62 -10.26 -5.09
N VAL A 169 -1.95 -11.12 -4.14
CA VAL A 169 -1.32 -11.22 -2.82
C VAL A 169 -0.15 -12.18 -2.95
N PHE A 170 1.08 -11.67 -2.80
CA PHE A 170 2.27 -12.50 -2.90
C PHE A 170 2.59 -13.22 -1.58
N PRO A 171 2.93 -14.52 -1.63
CA PRO A 171 3.29 -15.28 -0.44
C PRO A 171 4.74 -14.95 0.00
N LEU A 172 4.88 -13.94 0.86
CA LEU A 172 6.20 -13.40 1.18
C LEU A 172 7.03 -14.30 2.12
N LYS A 173 6.42 -15.06 3.02
CA LYS A 173 7.14 -15.69 4.16
C LYS A 173 8.32 -16.58 3.72
N LYS A 174 8.08 -17.54 2.82
CA LYS A 174 9.14 -18.44 2.33
C LYS A 174 10.21 -17.68 1.54
N LEU A 175 9.80 -16.74 0.70
CA LEU A 175 10.71 -15.92 -0.09
C LEU A 175 11.64 -15.07 0.79
N ILE A 176 11.09 -14.42 1.82
CA ILE A 176 11.86 -13.60 2.75
C ILE A 176 12.79 -14.45 3.61
N LYS A 177 12.37 -15.65 4.01
CA LYS A 177 13.26 -16.61 4.68
C LYS A 177 14.48 -16.94 3.81
N GLU A 178 14.28 -17.12 2.51
CA GLU A 178 15.37 -17.40 1.57
C GLU A 178 16.28 -16.20 1.33
N ALA A 179 15.72 -15.00 1.18
CA ALA A 179 16.49 -13.75 1.08
C ALA A 179 17.38 -13.55 2.33
N ASN A 180 16.82 -13.76 3.53
CA ASN A 180 17.53 -13.66 4.80
C ASN A 180 18.73 -14.61 4.90
N LYS A 181 18.58 -15.88 4.48
CA LYS A 181 19.69 -16.86 4.47
C LYS A 181 20.88 -16.40 3.62
N ARG A 182 20.60 -15.60 2.57
CA ARG A 182 21.59 -15.09 1.63
C ARG A 182 22.12 -13.70 2.00
N GLY A 183 21.64 -13.12 3.10
CA GLY A 183 21.97 -11.75 3.49
C GLY A 183 21.42 -10.68 2.54
N ILE A 184 20.37 -10.99 1.77
CA ILE A 184 19.70 -10.06 0.86
C ILE A 184 18.73 -9.20 1.68
N ILE A 185 18.80 -7.88 1.49
CA ILE A 185 17.93 -6.91 2.15
C ILE A 185 16.54 -6.97 1.54
N SER A 186 15.53 -7.18 2.37
CA SER A 186 14.12 -7.27 1.97
C SER A 186 13.38 -5.95 2.18
N ILE A 187 12.77 -5.43 1.12
CA ILE A 187 12.03 -4.17 1.12
C ILE A 187 10.63 -4.43 0.56
N ILE A 188 9.60 -4.27 1.40
CA ILE A 188 8.24 -4.60 1.01
C ILE A 188 7.42 -3.36 0.70
N ASP A 189 6.87 -3.30 -0.52
CA ASP A 189 5.78 -2.39 -0.85
C ASP A 189 4.45 -2.99 -0.35
N GLY A 190 4.02 -2.51 0.80
CA GLY A 190 2.76 -2.87 1.43
C GLY A 190 1.65 -1.86 1.16
N ALA A 191 1.71 -1.02 0.12
CA ALA A 191 0.76 0.08 -0.08
C ALA A 191 -0.71 -0.35 -0.02
N HIS A 192 -1.04 -1.55 -0.50
CA HIS A 192 -2.41 -2.08 -0.51
C HIS A 192 -2.76 -2.98 0.69
N ALA A 193 -1.83 -3.27 1.61
CA ALA A 193 -2.06 -4.25 2.67
C ALA A 193 -2.80 -3.71 3.93
N PRO A 194 -2.45 -2.52 4.50
CA PRO A 194 -3.05 -2.05 5.75
C PRO A 194 -4.57 -1.89 5.64
N GLY A 195 -5.32 -2.61 6.47
CA GLY A 195 -6.79 -2.60 6.47
C GLY A 195 -7.44 -3.49 5.40
N LEU A 196 -6.69 -4.04 4.44
CA LEU A 196 -7.22 -4.98 3.44
C LEU A 196 -7.00 -6.44 3.85
N ILE A 197 -5.84 -6.75 4.43
CA ILE A 197 -5.48 -8.08 4.91
C ILE A 197 -5.02 -8.01 6.37
N LYS A 198 -5.07 -9.15 7.07
CA LYS A 198 -4.49 -9.28 8.41
C LYS A 198 -2.96 -9.19 8.30
N LEU A 199 -2.42 -8.04 8.65
CA LEU A 199 -0.99 -7.74 8.52
C LEU A 199 -0.27 -7.92 9.85
N ASN A 200 0.75 -8.79 9.87
CA ASN A 200 1.68 -8.92 10.98
C ASN A 200 3.10 -8.83 10.43
N ILE A 201 3.71 -7.64 10.52
CA ILE A 201 5.03 -7.36 9.94
C ILE A 201 6.11 -8.18 10.66
N THR A 202 6.04 -8.30 11.99
CA THR A 202 7.01 -9.09 12.77
C THR A 202 7.09 -10.54 12.29
N SER A 203 5.95 -11.15 11.93
CA SER A 203 5.91 -12.53 11.42
C SER A 203 6.51 -12.73 10.03
N LEU A 204 6.74 -11.64 9.27
CA LEU A 204 7.35 -11.73 7.94
C LEU A 204 8.88 -11.77 8.00
N ASN A 205 9.47 -11.28 9.11
CA ASN A 205 10.91 -11.15 9.29
C ASN A 205 11.61 -10.40 8.13
N VAL A 206 11.01 -9.28 7.73
CA VAL A 206 11.51 -8.37 6.68
C VAL A 206 12.42 -7.28 7.27
N ASP A 207 13.21 -6.61 6.43
CA ASP A 207 14.06 -5.49 6.86
C ASP A 207 13.31 -4.16 6.83
N TYR A 208 12.52 -3.90 5.79
CA TYR A 208 11.76 -2.66 5.63
C TYR A 208 10.36 -2.93 5.08
N TYR A 209 9.38 -2.16 5.54
CA TYR A 209 7.99 -2.27 5.10
C TYR A 209 7.34 -0.89 5.10
N SER A 210 6.71 -0.49 4.00
CA SER A 210 5.92 0.74 3.95
C SER A 210 4.52 0.48 3.42
N GLY A 211 3.52 1.18 3.95
CA GLY A 211 2.13 0.97 3.58
C GLY A 211 1.28 2.23 3.68
N ASN A 212 0.21 2.30 2.88
CA ASN A 212 -0.70 3.44 2.88
C ASN A 212 -1.87 3.18 3.84
N CYS A 213 -2.04 4.06 4.82
CA CYS A 213 -3.22 4.06 5.69
C CYS A 213 -4.42 4.71 5.00
N HIS A 214 -4.18 5.62 4.06
CA HIS A 214 -5.24 6.35 3.36
C HIS A 214 -6.00 5.53 2.29
N LYS A 215 -5.54 4.31 2.00
CA LYS A 215 -6.24 3.37 1.11
C LYS A 215 -7.26 2.58 1.92
N TRP A 216 -6.94 1.33 2.27
CA TRP A 216 -7.91 0.37 2.83
C TRP A 216 -8.16 0.50 4.33
N MET A 217 -7.21 1.07 5.07
CA MET A 217 -7.42 1.51 6.45
C MET A 217 -8.29 2.79 6.52
N MET A 218 -8.58 3.40 5.36
CA MET A 218 -9.52 4.50 5.17
C MET A 218 -9.22 5.77 5.97
N ALA A 219 -7.95 6.02 6.27
CA ALA A 219 -7.50 7.30 6.80
C ALA A 219 -7.54 8.41 5.71
N PRO A 220 -7.43 9.69 6.07
CA PRO A 220 -7.29 10.80 5.12
C PRO A 220 -6.02 10.66 4.28
N LYS A 221 -6.04 11.22 3.06
CA LYS A 221 -4.88 11.24 2.15
C LYS A 221 -3.70 11.93 2.85
N GLY A 222 -2.47 11.52 2.51
CA GLY A 222 -1.28 11.98 3.20
C GLY A 222 -0.92 11.17 4.46
N SER A 223 -1.60 10.03 4.70
CA SER A 223 -1.29 9.12 5.79
C SER A 223 -0.74 7.77 5.28
N ALA A 224 0.49 7.47 5.66
CA ALA A 224 1.19 6.23 5.43
C ALA A 224 2.26 6.05 6.50
N PHE A 225 2.91 4.89 6.52
CA PHE A 225 3.99 4.62 7.45
C PHE A 225 5.20 4.02 6.76
N LEU A 226 6.36 4.19 7.38
CA LEU A 226 7.56 3.41 7.15
C LEU A 226 7.90 2.67 8.44
N TRP A 227 8.03 1.36 8.35
CA TRP A 227 8.58 0.51 9.39
C TRP A 227 9.94 -0.03 8.95
N ALA A 228 10.87 -0.08 9.89
CA ALA A 228 12.22 -0.59 9.66
C ALA A 228 12.64 -1.49 10.82
N ASN A 229 13.26 -2.62 10.50
CA ASN A 229 13.83 -3.53 11.48
C ASN A 229 14.81 -2.77 12.40
N LYS A 230 14.75 -3.01 13.71
CA LYS A 230 15.57 -2.30 14.71
C LYS A 230 17.06 -2.30 14.34
N ASN A 231 17.56 -3.39 13.74
CA ASN A 231 18.97 -3.56 13.41
C ASN A 231 19.36 -2.89 12.08
N LYS A 232 18.39 -2.38 11.32
CA LYS A 232 18.56 -1.86 9.96
C LYS A 232 18.07 -0.42 9.81
N LYS A 233 17.26 0.10 10.73
CA LYS A 233 16.70 1.46 10.65
C LYS A 233 17.73 2.57 10.74
N ASN A 234 18.90 2.31 11.32
CA ASN A 234 19.88 3.36 11.60
C ASN A 234 20.54 3.93 10.35
N ILE A 235 20.60 3.17 9.25
CA ILE A 235 21.15 3.67 7.98
C ILE A 235 20.17 4.58 7.22
N LEU A 236 18.91 4.66 7.67
CA LEU A 236 17.88 5.39 6.94
C LEU A 236 18.07 6.90 7.11
N GLU A 237 17.99 7.59 5.98
CA GLU A 237 17.90 9.03 5.87
C GLU A 237 16.56 9.42 5.22
N PRO A 238 15.91 10.51 5.67
CA PRO A 238 14.74 11.06 4.98
C PRO A 238 15.15 11.64 3.63
N LEU A 239 14.17 11.84 2.74
CA LEU A 239 14.40 12.53 1.46
C LEU A 239 14.66 14.03 1.65
N VAL A 240 14.16 14.61 2.75
CA VAL A 240 14.35 16.00 3.13
C VAL A 240 15.11 16.03 4.44
N ILE A 241 16.32 16.59 4.43
CA ILE A 241 17.12 16.82 5.64
C ILE A 241 16.58 18.06 6.36
N SER A 242 16.42 17.99 7.67
CA SER A 242 15.87 19.07 8.51
C SER A 242 16.32 18.89 9.97
N HIS A 243 15.69 19.59 10.91
CA HIS A 243 16.13 19.68 12.32
C HIS A 243 16.27 18.33 13.02
N GLY A 244 15.51 17.30 12.62
CA GLY A 244 15.63 15.96 13.20
C GLY A 244 16.83 15.15 12.72
N TRP A 245 17.65 15.69 11.81
CA TRP A 245 18.85 15.02 11.33
C TRP A 245 20.01 15.22 12.32
N LEU A 246 20.63 14.10 12.69
CA LEU A 246 21.88 14.08 13.45
C LEU A 246 22.95 13.34 12.65
N PRO A 247 24.25 13.70 12.81
CA PRO A 247 25.35 12.94 12.25
C PRO A 247 25.23 11.44 12.58
N ASN A 248 25.12 10.64 11.52
CA ASN A 248 24.77 9.23 11.64
C ASN A 248 25.96 8.39 12.10
N ASN A 249 25.79 7.63 13.19
CA ASN A 249 26.69 6.56 13.58
C ASN A 249 26.10 5.23 13.10
N TYR A 250 26.34 4.88 11.82
CA TYR A 250 25.78 3.71 11.13
C TYR A 250 25.94 2.37 11.88
N LYS A 251 26.81 2.30 12.90
CA LYS A 251 27.10 1.08 13.68
C LYS A 251 26.20 0.88 14.90
N LYS A 252 25.54 1.91 15.44
CA LYS A 252 24.79 1.82 16.70
C LYS A 252 23.50 2.63 16.66
N LEU A 253 22.46 2.13 17.31
CA LEU A 253 21.22 2.88 17.53
C LEU A 253 21.52 4.19 18.28
N GLN A 254 21.05 5.30 17.73
CA GLN A 254 21.24 6.63 18.31
C GLN A 254 19.92 7.17 18.90
N LYS A 255 20.03 7.77 20.09
CA LYS A 255 18.96 8.59 20.68
C LYS A 255 18.67 9.78 19.75
N GLY A 256 17.41 10.18 19.70
CA GLY A 256 17.02 11.42 19.02
C GLY A 256 17.38 12.66 19.85
N GLU A 257 17.35 13.82 19.22
CA GLU A 257 17.40 15.12 19.88
C GLU A 257 16.07 15.43 20.58
N PHE A 258 14.96 15.11 19.91
CA PHE A 258 13.60 15.41 20.35
C PHE A 258 12.87 14.19 20.92
N THR A 259 13.18 12.98 20.42
CA THR A 259 12.46 11.75 20.81
C THR A 259 13.38 10.57 21.13
N GLU A 260 12.81 9.38 21.28
CA GLU A 260 13.51 8.18 21.72
C GLU A 260 14.61 7.72 20.75
N THR A 261 14.49 8.02 19.45
CA THR A 261 15.46 7.56 18.44
C THR A 261 15.67 8.58 17.33
N ARG A 262 16.90 8.67 16.82
CA ARG A 262 17.25 9.46 15.63
C ARG A 262 16.32 9.18 14.45
N PHE A 263 15.98 7.90 14.24
CA PHE A 263 15.07 7.49 13.17
C PHE A 263 13.70 8.19 13.22
N ILE A 264 13.14 8.38 14.41
CA ILE A 264 11.86 9.09 14.57
C ILE A 264 12.06 10.56 14.22
N ASP A 265 13.05 11.22 14.83
CA ASP A 265 13.29 12.65 14.64
C ASP A 265 13.54 13.00 13.18
N SER A 266 14.44 12.25 12.52
CA SER A 266 14.80 12.50 11.12
C SER A 266 13.61 12.34 10.17
N PHE A 267 12.63 11.50 10.49
CA PHE A 267 11.47 11.27 9.63
C PHE A 267 10.24 12.11 10.01
N GLU A 268 10.12 12.59 11.24
CA GLU A 268 8.96 13.38 11.66
C GLU A 268 9.21 14.88 11.59
N VAL A 269 10.44 15.32 11.81
CA VAL A 269 10.84 16.73 11.77
C VAL A 269 11.50 17.01 10.41
N GLN A 270 10.67 17.14 9.38
CA GLN A 270 11.07 17.36 7.97
C GLN A 270 10.53 18.68 7.40
N GLY A 271 10.56 19.74 8.20
CA GLY A 271 9.96 21.04 7.86
C GLY A 271 8.44 21.11 8.11
N THR A 272 7.92 22.34 8.06
CA THR A 272 6.53 22.68 8.40
C THR A 272 5.54 22.02 7.44
N LYS A 273 4.57 21.28 7.98
CA LYS A 273 3.48 20.62 7.24
C LYS A 273 2.28 20.38 8.17
N ASP A 274 1.11 20.16 7.59
CA ASP A 274 -0.08 19.70 8.31
C ASP A 274 0.02 18.19 8.63
N PRO A 275 0.20 17.77 9.91
CA PRO A 275 0.27 16.36 10.27
C PRO A 275 -1.11 15.74 10.50
N SER A 276 -2.21 16.50 10.39
CA SER A 276 -3.55 16.09 10.83
C SER A 276 -4.02 14.78 10.22
N ALA A 277 -3.65 14.48 8.96
CA ALA A 277 -3.99 13.21 8.33
C ALA A 277 -3.40 12.01 9.10
N TRP A 278 -2.13 12.11 9.52
CA TRP A 278 -1.46 11.09 10.34
C TRP A 278 -2.05 11.02 11.76
N LEU A 279 -2.48 12.13 12.33
CA LEU A 279 -3.06 12.17 13.67
C LEU A 279 -4.43 11.45 13.76
N THR A 280 -5.10 11.19 12.64
CA THR A 280 -6.36 10.42 12.61
C THR A 280 -6.20 8.90 12.62
N ILE A 281 -4.97 8.36 12.55
CA ILE A 281 -4.75 6.91 12.48
C ILE A 281 -5.47 6.13 13.60
N PRO A 282 -5.52 6.57 14.87
CA PRO A 282 -6.30 5.90 15.90
C PRO A 282 -7.79 5.77 15.55
N ASP A 283 -8.39 6.80 14.96
CA ASP A 283 -9.81 6.80 14.61
C ASP A 283 -10.10 5.96 13.36
N ALA A 284 -9.18 5.94 12.41
CA ALA A 284 -9.24 5.03 11.26
C ALA A 284 -9.18 3.56 11.71
N ILE A 285 -8.25 3.23 12.61
CA ILE A 285 -8.12 1.88 13.19
C ILE A 285 -9.40 1.49 13.96
N LYS A 286 -9.95 2.39 14.78
CA LYS A 286 -11.23 2.16 15.47
C LYS A 286 -12.36 1.88 14.48
N PHE A 287 -12.44 2.62 13.38
CA PHE A 287 -13.48 2.42 12.36
C PHE A 287 -13.39 1.05 11.70
N ILE A 288 -12.21 0.65 11.22
CA ILE A 288 -12.06 -0.64 10.51
C ILE A 288 -12.22 -1.86 11.44
N ASN A 289 -11.92 -1.69 12.73
CA ASN A 289 -12.04 -2.75 13.74
C ASN A 289 -13.39 -2.73 14.48
N ASP A 290 -14.31 -1.82 14.12
CA ASP A 290 -15.64 -1.77 14.73
C ASP A 290 -16.44 -3.02 14.33
N LYS A 291 -16.82 -3.81 15.34
CA LYS A 291 -17.57 -5.06 15.19
C LYS A 291 -18.89 -4.87 14.42
N LYS A 292 -19.46 -3.66 14.45
CA LYS A 292 -20.66 -3.28 13.68
C LYS A 292 -20.49 -3.46 12.17
N TYR A 293 -19.27 -3.33 11.64
CA TYR A 293 -18.99 -3.42 10.21
C TYR A 293 -18.38 -4.75 9.78
N SER A 294 -18.00 -5.62 10.71
CA SER A 294 -17.32 -6.89 10.43
C SER A 294 -18.04 -7.75 9.39
N ASN A 295 -19.38 -7.85 9.48
CA ASN A 295 -20.14 -8.62 8.48
C ASN A 295 -20.09 -7.96 7.10
N ALA A 296 -20.20 -6.64 7.03
CA ALA A 296 -20.19 -5.90 5.77
C ALA A 296 -18.84 -6.04 5.03
N PHE A 297 -17.72 -6.08 5.74
CA PHE A 297 -16.41 -6.35 5.14
C PHE A 297 -16.34 -7.77 4.57
N LYS A 298 -16.85 -8.78 5.29
CA LYS A 298 -16.92 -10.17 4.81
C LYS A 298 -17.80 -10.29 3.56
N GLU A 299 -18.99 -9.69 3.58
CA GLU A 299 -19.90 -9.65 2.44
C GLU A 299 -19.29 -8.94 1.23
N SER A 300 -18.58 -7.82 1.45
CA SER A 300 -17.86 -7.11 0.39
C SER A 300 -16.76 -7.99 -0.23
N SER A 301 -15.99 -8.73 0.58
CA SER A 301 -14.99 -9.68 0.07
C SER A 301 -15.60 -10.81 -0.76
N LYS A 302 -16.74 -11.36 -0.31
CA LYS A 302 -17.49 -12.38 -1.06
C LYS A 302 -18.00 -11.82 -2.39
N LEU A 303 -18.61 -10.64 -2.36
CA LEU A 303 -19.15 -9.98 -3.54
C LEU A 303 -18.08 -9.66 -4.59
N ALA A 304 -16.88 -9.23 -4.16
CA ALA A 304 -15.76 -9.00 -5.07
C ALA A 304 -15.40 -10.28 -5.83
N TYR A 305 -15.28 -11.39 -5.11
CA TYR A 305 -14.93 -12.68 -5.71
C TYR A 305 -15.99 -13.22 -6.65
N GLU A 306 -17.26 -13.21 -6.24
CA GLU A 306 -18.39 -13.64 -7.08
C GLU A 306 -18.49 -12.81 -8.36
N THR A 307 -18.24 -11.50 -8.27
CA THR A 307 -18.20 -10.61 -9.43
C THR A 307 -17.02 -10.96 -10.34
N ALA A 308 -15.85 -11.26 -9.78
CA ALA A 308 -14.67 -11.66 -10.56
C ALA A 308 -14.91 -12.96 -11.32
N LEU A 309 -15.51 -13.98 -10.70
CA LEU A 309 -15.91 -15.22 -11.36
C LEU A 309 -16.95 -14.96 -12.46
N THR A 310 -17.93 -14.10 -12.20
CA THR A 310 -18.96 -13.74 -13.19
C THR A 310 -18.33 -13.10 -14.44
N ILE A 311 -17.40 -12.15 -14.27
CA ILE A 311 -16.72 -11.48 -15.40
C ILE A 311 -15.77 -12.45 -16.11
N SER A 312 -15.07 -13.31 -15.37
CA SER A 312 -14.20 -14.35 -15.93
C SER A 312 -14.99 -15.33 -16.81
N ASN A 313 -16.15 -15.80 -16.35
CA ASN A 313 -17.06 -16.64 -17.13
C ASN A 313 -17.63 -15.91 -18.34
N LEU A 314 -18.04 -14.65 -18.18
CA LEU A 314 -18.57 -13.82 -19.27
C LEU A 314 -17.56 -13.61 -20.39
N THR A 315 -16.29 -13.39 -20.04
CA THR A 315 -15.20 -13.14 -20.99
C THR A 315 -14.55 -14.42 -21.49
N LYS A 316 -14.78 -15.56 -20.83
CA LYS A 316 -14.08 -16.83 -21.00
C LYS A 316 -12.55 -16.71 -20.81
N ILE A 317 -12.11 -15.77 -19.98
CA ILE A 317 -10.69 -15.59 -19.64
C ILE A 317 -10.51 -15.88 -18.14
N PRO A 318 -9.67 -16.86 -17.77
CA PRO A 318 -9.48 -17.26 -16.38
C PRO A 318 -8.84 -16.15 -15.54
N LEU A 319 -9.10 -16.16 -14.23
CA LEU A 319 -8.42 -15.27 -13.28
C LEU A 319 -6.91 -15.54 -13.24
N LEU A 320 -6.15 -14.56 -12.74
CA LEU A 320 -4.68 -14.65 -12.67
C LEU A 320 -4.15 -15.57 -11.58
N ALA A 321 -5.00 -16.08 -10.69
CA ALA A 321 -4.60 -16.87 -9.54
C ALA A 321 -5.78 -17.59 -8.88
N ASN A 322 -5.46 -18.60 -8.07
CA ASN A 322 -6.39 -19.21 -7.13
C ASN A 322 -6.82 -18.21 -6.04
N ARG A 323 -7.97 -18.48 -5.40
CA ARG A 323 -8.60 -17.59 -4.40
C ARG A 323 -7.66 -17.13 -3.30
N GLU A 324 -6.75 -17.98 -2.83
CA GLU A 324 -5.82 -17.66 -1.74
C GLU A 324 -4.82 -16.53 -2.07
N PHE A 325 -4.50 -16.34 -3.36
CA PHE A 325 -3.60 -15.30 -3.85
C PHE A 325 -4.35 -14.07 -4.39
N LEU A 326 -5.68 -14.03 -4.26
CA LEU A 326 -6.48 -12.86 -4.63
C LEU A 326 -6.74 -12.00 -3.40
N ALA A 327 -6.57 -10.68 -3.56
CA ALA A 327 -6.89 -9.76 -2.49
C ALA A 327 -8.41 -9.77 -2.19
N PRO A 328 -8.83 -9.62 -0.91
CA PRO A 328 -10.24 -9.79 -0.52
C PRO A 328 -11.22 -8.90 -1.29
N GLN A 329 -10.87 -7.62 -1.45
CA GLN A 329 -11.76 -6.59 -2.02
C GLN A 329 -11.16 -5.88 -3.25
N MET A 330 -10.01 -6.39 -3.75
CA MET A 330 -9.33 -5.85 -4.93
C MET A 330 -8.97 -7.00 -5.85
N ILE A 331 -9.51 -7.05 -7.07
CA ILE A 331 -9.26 -8.13 -8.02
C ILE A 331 -9.12 -7.56 -9.42
N SER A 332 -7.98 -7.82 -10.06
CA SER A 332 -7.78 -7.54 -11.50
C SER A 332 -8.31 -8.72 -12.30
N ILE A 333 -9.35 -8.47 -13.08
CA ILE A 333 -10.05 -9.49 -13.85
C ILE A 333 -9.68 -9.30 -15.32
N PRO A 334 -9.07 -10.30 -15.97
CA PRO A 334 -8.77 -10.23 -17.39
C PRO A 334 -10.02 -9.97 -18.23
N ILE A 335 -9.88 -9.11 -19.23
CA ILE A 335 -10.90 -8.80 -20.24
C ILE A 335 -10.29 -8.91 -21.63
N PRO A 336 -11.10 -9.00 -22.71
CA PRO A 336 -10.58 -9.00 -24.06
C PRO A 336 -9.63 -7.82 -24.31
N LYS A 337 -8.60 -8.02 -25.15
CA LYS A 337 -7.67 -6.95 -25.52
C LYS A 337 -8.45 -5.74 -26.04
N CYS A 338 -8.15 -4.56 -25.50
CA CYS A 338 -8.88 -3.34 -25.81
C CYS A 338 -8.01 -2.10 -25.70
N ASN A 339 -8.50 -0.99 -26.25
CA ASN A 339 -8.04 0.33 -25.83
C ASN A 339 -8.60 0.63 -24.44
N VAL A 340 -7.73 0.59 -23.42
CA VAL A 340 -8.14 0.71 -22.01
C VAL A 340 -8.73 2.09 -21.68
N ASP A 341 -8.22 3.15 -22.31
CA ASP A 341 -8.74 4.52 -22.11
C ASP A 341 -10.13 4.68 -22.71
N HIS A 342 -10.37 4.07 -23.87
CA HIS A 342 -11.69 4.04 -24.49
C HIS A 342 -12.70 3.32 -23.57
N VAL A 343 -12.39 2.10 -23.12
CA VAL A 343 -13.28 1.32 -22.24
C VAL A 343 -13.53 2.05 -20.92
N LYS A 344 -12.49 2.62 -20.30
CA LYS A 344 -12.61 3.44 -19.08
C LYS A 344 -13.55 4.64 -19.31
N THR A 345 -13.37 5.35 -20.43
CA THR A 345 -14.22 6.49 -20.80
C THR A 345 -15.67 6.07 -21.03
N GLN A 346 -15.93 4.95 -21.69
CA GLN A 346 -17.28 4.42 -21.89
C GLN A 346 -17.95 4.07 -20.55
N LEU A 347 -17.25 3.35 -19.68
CA LEU A 347 -17.73 2.97 -18.34
C LEU A 347 -18.10 4.21 -17.50
N LEU A 348 -17.26 5.24 -17.52
CA LEU A 348 -17.55 6.47 -16.80
C LEU A 348 -18.67 7.29 -17.45
N LYS A 349 -18.54 7.66 -18.72
CA LYS A 349 -19.46 8.61 -19.37
C LYS A 349 -20.85 8.02 -19.65
N LYS A 350 -20.95 6.74 -20.03
CA LYS A 350 -22.23 6.11 -20.39
C LYS A 350 -22.88 5.35 -19.24
N PHE A 351 -22.08 4.76 -18.35
CA PHE A 351 -22.59 3.92 -17.27
C PHE A 351 -22.40 4.53 -15.88
N ASN A 352 -21.70 5.66 -15.75
CA ASN A 352 -21.37 6.30 -14.49
C ASN A 352 -20.65 5.34 -13.51
N ILE A 353 -19.69 4.58 -14.05
CA ILE A 353 -18.86 3.63 -13.31
C ILE A 353 -17.41 4.14 -13.32
N GLU A 354 -16.89 4.45 -12.12
CA GLU A 354 -15.49 4.81 -11.93
C GLU A 354 -14.72 3.54 -11.53
N ILE A 355 -13.92 3.02 -12.46
CA ILE A 355 -13.14 1.80 -12.29
C ILE A 355 -11.83 1.88 -13.11
N PRO A 356 -10.70 1.37 -12.58
CA PRO A 356 -9.49 1.20 -13.38
C PRO A 356 -9.70 0.16 -14.50
N VAL A 357 -9.34 0.56 -15.71
CA VAL A 357 -9.05 -0.36 -16.81
C VAL A 357 -7.56 -0.28 -17.06
N ILE A 358 -6.85 -1.39 -16.89
CA ILE A 358 -5.39 -1.42 -16.82
C ILE A 358 -4.88 -2.25 -17.99
N LYS A 359 -3.88 -1.72 -18.70
CA LYS A 359 -3.02 -2.52 -19.58
C LYS A 359 -1.78 -2.89 -18.78
N TRP A 360 -1.55 -4.19 -18.60
CA TRP A 360 -0.31 -4.69 -18.01
C TRP A 360 0.25 -5.77 -18.93
N LYS A 361 1.48 -5.52 -19.40
CA LYS A 361 2.11 -6.26 -20.50
C LYS A 361 1.18 -6.33 -21.71
N ASN A 362 0.86 -7.54 -22.18
CA ASN A 362 -0.01 -7.78 -23.33
C ASN A 362 -1.48 -8.07 -22.94
N ARG A 363 -1.86 -7.87 -21.67
CA ARG A 363 -3.20 -8.16 -21.13
C ARG A 363 -3.94 -6.87 -20.73
N CYS A 364 -5.26 -6.92 -20.81
CA CYS A 364 -6.15 -5.87 -20.34
C CYS A 364 -6.96 -6.39 -19.14
N PHE A 365 -7.21 -5.52 -18.18
CA PHE A 365 -7.94 -5.85 -16.95
C PHE A 365 -8.98 -4.78 -16.64
N VAL A 366 -10.13 -5.19 -16.10
CA VAL A 366 -10.86 -4.33 -15.17
C VAL A 366 -10.43 -4.69 -13.75
N ARG A 367 -10.06 -3.70 -12.94
CA ARG A 367 -9.69 -3.95 -11.55
C ARG A 367 -10.78 -3.46 -10.62
N ILE A 368 -11.61 -4.37 -10.13
CA ILE A 368 -12.59 -4.01 -9.11
C ILE A 368 -11.85 -3.73 -7.79
N SER A 369 -12.21 -2.65 -7.12
CA SER A 369 -11.74 -2.30 -5.79
C SER A 369 -12.93 -1.78 -5.00
N ILE A 370 -13.64 -2.70 -4.34
CA ILE A 370 -14.91 -2.40 -3.69
C ILE A 370 -14.76 -2.29 -2.18
N GLN A 371 -15.78 -1.75 -1.52
CA GLN A 371 -15.79 -1.64 -0.07
C GLN A 371 -17.22 -1.79 0.48
N ILE A 372 -17.41 -1.71 1.80
CA ILE A 372 -18.70 -1.91 2.47
C ILE A 372 -19.83 -1.02 1.93
N TYR A 373 -19.51 0.08 1.22
CA TYR A 373 -20.49 0.97 0.60
C TYR A 373 -20.98 0.51 -0.78
N ASN A 374 -20.37 -0.52 -1.39
CA ASN A 374 -20.79 -1.03 -2.69
C ASN A 374 -21.89 -2.09 -2.58
N SER A 375 -22.81 -2.15 -3.54
CA SER A 375 -23.93 -3.11 -3.53
C SER A 375 -23.84 -4.13 -4.67
N LYS A 376 -24.50 -5.28 -4.50
CA LYS A 376 -24.64 -6.28 -5.58
C LYS A 376 -25.19 -5.68 -6.88
N SER A 377 -26.15 -4.76 -6.79
CA SER A 377 -26.72 -4.09 -7.97
C SER A 377 -25.70 -3.21 -8.71
N GLU A 378 -24.78 -2.56 -8.00
CA GLU A 378 -23.69 -1.79 -8.62
C GLU A 378 -22.74 -2.71 -9.41
N LEU A 379 -22.44 -3.92 -8.89
CA LEU A 379 -21.58 -4.89 -9.56
C LEU A 379 -22.30 -5.59 -10.74
N ILE A 380 -23.61 -5.83 -10.65
CA ILE A 380 -24.42 -6.27 -11.79
C ILE A 380 -24.42 -5.21 -12.90
N LYS A 381 -24.48 -3.92 -12.55
CA LYS A 381 -24.36 -2.84 -13.53
C LYS A 381 -23.03 -2.88 -14.27
N LEU A 382 -21.93 -3.17 -13.56
CA LEU A 382 -20.61 -3.36 -14.18
C LEU A 382 -20.61 -4.52 -15.18
N THR A 383 -21.12 -5.70 -14.79
CA THR A 383 -21.12 -6.87 -15.68
C THR A 383 -21.97 -6.63 -16.94
N GLN A 384 -23.14 -5.99 -16.80
CA GLN A 384 -23.98 -5.59 -17.93
C GLN A 384 -23.29 -4.56 -18.84
N ALA A 385 -22.58 -3.57 -18.26
CA ALA A 385 -21.84 -2.58 -19.03
C ALA A 385 -20.71 -3.23 -19.85
N LEU A 386 -19.96 -4.15 -19.25
CA LEU A 386 -18.91 -4.90 -19.94
C LEU A 386 -19.50 -5.77 -21.06
N LYS A 387 -20.62 -6.46 -20.81
CA LYS A 387 -21.32 -7.24 -21.84
C LYS A 387 -21.66 -6.39 -23.07
N LYS A 388 -22.18 -5.17 -22.84
CA LYS A 388 -22.50 -4.21 -23.92
C LYS A 388 -21.26 -3.69 -24.66
N ILE A 389 -20.20 -3.32 -23.92
CA ILE A 389 -18.97 -2.76 -24.50
C ILE A 389 -18.25 -3.80 -25.36
N PHE A 390 -18.18 -5.05 -24.90
CA PHE A 390 -17.45 -6.13 -25.56
C PHE A 390 -18.31 -7.03 -26.47
N LYS A 391 -19.62 -6.78 -26.55
CA LYS A 391 -20.59 -7.59 -27.33
C LYS A 391 -20.52 -9.09 -26.98
N LEU A 392 -20.50 -9.39 -25.68
CA LEU A 392 -20.39 -10.74 -25.11
C LEU A 392 -21.74 -11.42 -24.91
#